data_AF-A0A1A9AGG7-F1
#
_entry.id   AF-A0A1A9AGG7-F1
#
_cell.length_a   1.000
_cell.length_b   1.000
_cell.length_c   1.000
_cell.angle_alpha   90.00
_cell.angle_beta   90.00
_cell.angle_gamma   90.00
#
_symmetry.space_group_name_H-M   'P 1'
#
loop_
_entity.id
_entity.type
_entity.pdbx_description
1 polymer ?
#
loop_
_entity_poly.entity_id
_entity_poly.type
_entity_poly.pdbx_seq_one_letter_code
_entity_poly.pdbx_strand_id
1 'polypeptide(L)'
;MDESHASYDERWNYLYFWAGLKVLESLESSYFSQILKFLDTVKSYNDKEKSSYSKDMLNIHKDKFENLKKIYEYLENYEGIDLKIRSPNTPCTAAYKEYVTSSHTLYLREKELCNNRYLDDYCR
;
A
#
# COMPACT_ATOMS: atom_id res chain seq x y z
N MET A 1 4.42 20.27 -16.93
CA MET A 1 3.62 20.45 -15.72
C MET A 1 2.38 19.64 -15.99
N ASP A 2 2.47 18.34 -15.70
CA ASP A 2 1.38 17.41 -15.96
C ASP A 2 0.59 17.35 -14.65
N GLU A 3 -0.69 17.73 -14.70
CA GLU A 3 -1.58 17.60 -13.56
C GLU A 3 -1.68 16.11 -13.25
N SER A 4 -1.07 15.69 -12.15
CA SER A 4 -1.20 14.35 -11.58
C SER A 4 -2.67 14.16 -11.17
N HIS A 5 -3.51 13.82 -12.15
CA HIS A 5 -4.75 13.12 -11.88
C HIS A 5 -4.35 11.75 -11.39
N ALA A 6 -4.14 11.63 -10.07
CA ALA A 6 -3.92 10.37 -9.40
C ALA A 6 -4.92 9.36 -9.98
N SER A 7 -4.39 8.31 -10.63
CA SER A 7 -5.18 7.43 -11.47
C SER A 7 -6.31 6.79 -10.64
N TYR A 8 -7.42 6.40 -11.26
CA TYR A 8 -8.49 5.72 -10.50
C TYR A 8 -7.99 4.43 -9.81
N ASP A 9 -6.92 3.79 -10.33
CA ASP A 9 -6.31 2.63 -9.65
C ASP A 9 -5.61 3.04 -8.36
N GLU A 10 -4.92 4.18 -8.34
CA GLU A 10 -4.33 4.73 -7.12
C GLU A 10 -5.39 5.00 -6.05
N ARG A 11 -6.58 5.50 -6.44
CA ARG A 11 -7.67 5.74 -5.48
C ARG A 11 -8.26 4.45 -4.90
N TRP A 12 -8.41 3.42 -5.72
CA TRP A 12 -8.87 2.11 -5.24
C TRP A 12 -7.83 1.46 -4.33
N ASN A 13 -6.54 1.53 -4.67
CA ASN A 13 -5.46 1.04 -3.82
C ASN A 13 -5.40 1.79 -2.48
N TYR A 14 -5.56 3.11 -2.49
CA TYR A 14 -5.69 3.91 -1.28
C TYR A 14 -6.84 3.41 -0.40
N LEU A 15 -8.03 3.25 -0.98
CA LEU A 15 -9.22 2.80 -0.24
C LEU A 15 -9.04 1.38 0.31
N TYR A 16 -8.44 0.48 -0.47
CA TYR A 16 -8.11 -0.89 -0.08
C TYR A 16 -7.22 -0.92 1.18
N PHE A 17 -6.12 -0.18 1.16
CA PHE A 17 -5.19 -0.14 2.28
C PHE A 17 -5.76 0.59 3.50
N TRP A 18 -6.46 1.70 3.28
CA TRP A 18 -7.07 2.49 4.35
C TRP A 18 -8.15 1.69 5.10
N ALA A 19 -9.10 1.10 4.36
CA ALA A 19 -10.21 0.36 4.96
C ALA A 19 -9.73 -0.94 5.61
N GLY A 20 -8.80 -1.67 4.97
CA GLY A 20 -8.23 -2.88 5.56
C GLY A 20 -7.52 -2.59 6.89
N LEU A 21 -6.74 -1.52 7.00
CA LEU A 21 -6.12 -1.12 8.26
C LEU A 21 -7.17 -0.77 9.32
N LYS A 22 -8.21 -0.01 8.96
CA LYS A 22 -9.27 0.36 9.91
C LYS A 22 -9.97 -0.85 10.49
N VAL A 23 -10.20 -1.90 9.69
CA VAL A 23 -10.78 -3.15 10.19
C VAL A 23 -9.83 -3.88 11.12
N LEU A 24 -8.53 -3.94 10.82
CA LEU A 24 -7.53 -4.54 11.72
C LEU A 24 -7.40 -3.79 13.06
N GLU A 25 -7.61 -2.47 13.06
CA GLU A 25 -7.53 -1.63 14.27
C GLU A 25 -8.81 -1.65 15.13
N SER A 26 -9.99 -1.82 14.52
CA SER A 26 -11.28 -1.54 15.18
C SER A 26 -12.24 -2.72 15.32
N LEU A 27 -12.03 -3.80 14.56
CA LEU A 27 -12.91 -4.98 14.54
C LEU A 27 -12.13 -6.25 14.87
N GLU A 28 -12.86 -7.32 15.17
CA GLU A 28 -12.25 -8.64 15.16
C GLU A 28 -11.62 -8.91 13.78
N SER A 29 -10.38 -9.40 13.77
CA SER A 29 -9.65 -9.75 12.54
C SER A 29 -10.40 -10.76 11.65
N SER A 30 -11.44 -11.42 12.18
CA SER A 30 -12.38 -12.29 11.47
C SER A 30 -13.13 -11.59 10.32
N TYR A 31 -13.30 -10.27 10.37
CA TYR A 31 -13.96 -9.49 9.33
C TYR A 31 -13.02 -8.99 8.22
N PHE A 32 -11.71 -9.18 8.36
CA PHE A 32 -10.74 -8.62 7.42
C PHE A 32 -10.95 -9.09 5.97
N SER A 33 -11.04 -10.40 5.73
CA SER A 33 -11.31 -10.89 4.36
C SER A 33 -12.69 -10.47 3.84
N GLN A 34 -13.68 -10.30 4.72
CA GLN A 34 -15.02 -9.88 4.34
C GLN A 34 -15.02 -8.43 3.85
N ILE A 35 -14.29 -7.53 4.51
CA ILE A 35 -14.21 -6.14 4.07
C ILE A 35 -13.49 -6.00 2.73
N LEU A 36 -12.40 -6.77 2.51
CA LEU A 36 -11.67 -6.70 1.23
C LEU A 36 -12.56 -7.16 0.06
N LYS A 37 -13.36 -8.21 0.25
CA LYS A 37 -14.35 -8.68 -0.75
C LYS A 37 -15.48 -7.67 -0.97
N PHE A 38 -15.92 -6.99 0.09
CA PHE A 38 -16.91 -5.93 -0.05
C PHE A 38 -16.35 -4.75 -0.87
N LEU A 39 -15.12 -4.32 -0.60
CA LEU A 39 -14.44 -3.29 -1.38
C LEU A 39 -14.28 -3.68 -2.85
N ASP A 40 -13.96 -4.94 -3.12
CA ASP A 40 -13.90 -5.47 -4.48
C ASP A 40 -15.25 -5.36 -5.20
N THR A 41 -16.33 -5.73 -4.50
CA THR A 41 -17.70 -5.61 -5.04
C THR A 41 -18.03 -4.15 -5.36
N VAL A 42 -17.68 -3.22 -4.47
CA VAL A 42 -17.88 -1.79 -4.68
C VAL A 42 -17.03 -1.29 -5.86
N LYS A 43 -15.77 -1.71 -5.96
CA LYS A 43 -14.88 -1.39 -7.09
C LYS A 43 -15.48 -1.85 -8.41
N SER A 44 -15.80 -3.13 -8.54
CA SER A 44 -16.35 -3.71 -9.78
C SER A 44 -17.68 -3.09 -10.20
N TYR A 45 -18.50 -2.63 -9.24
CA TYR A 45 -19.75 -1.95 -9.56
C TYR A 45 -19.53 -0.54 -10.12
N ASN A 46 -18.62 0.22 -9.51
CA ASN A 46 -18.40 1.64 -9.83
C ASN A 46 -17.37 1.86 -10.94
N ASP A 47 -16.48 0.91 -11.19
CA ASP A 47 -15.38 1.03 -12.13
C ASP A 47 -15.33 -0.17 -13.08
N LYS A 48 -16.37 -0.27 -13.93
CA LYS A 48 -16.64 -1.43 -14.79
C LYS A 48 -15.57 -1.70 -15.85
N GLU A 49 -14.76 -0.70 -16.19
CA GLU A 49 -13.65 -0.85 -17.14
C GLU A 49 -12.41 -1.46 -16.49
N LYS A 50 -12.36 -1.52 -15.15
CA LYS A 50 -11.21 -2.02 -14.42
C LYS A 50 -11.47 -3.38 -13.78
N SER A 51 -10.40 -4.17 -13.70
CA SER A 51 -10.46 -5.47 -13.07
C SER A 51 -10.65 -5.36 -11.56
N SER A 52 -11.39 -6.33 -11.01
CA SER A 52 -11.41 -6.67 -9.59
C SER A 52 -9.99 -6.76 -9.02
N TYR A 53 -9.87 -6.64 -7.70
CA TYR A 53 -8.65 -7.00 -7.00
C TYR A 53 -8.28 -8.44 -7.29
N SER A 54 -6.98 -8.74 -7.29
CA SER A 54 -6.52 -10.11 -7.48
C SER A 54 -6.99 -10.99 -6.32
N LYS A 55 -7.14 -12.29 -6.58
CA LYS A 55 -7.45 -13.27 -5.54
C LYS A 55 -6.42 -13.24 -4.39
N ASP A 56 -5.17 -12.91 -4.73
CA ASP A 56 -4.04 -12.87 -3.81
C ASP A 56 -4.19 -11.67 -2.85
N MET A 57 -4.62 -10.51 -3.36
CA MET A 57 -5.01 -9.36 -2.53
C MET A 57 -6.20 -9.71 -1.61
N LEU A 58 -7.23 -10.38 -2.12
CA LEU A 58 -8.43 -10.71 -1.33
C LEU A 58 -8.21 -11.72 -0.20
N ASN A 59 -7.17 -12.55 -0.30
CA ASN A 59 -6.83 -13.59 0.67
C ASN A 59 -5.53 -13.33 1.42
N ILE A 60 -5.00 -12.10 1.33
CA ILE A 60 -3.76 -11.73 1.98
C ILE A 60 -3.84 -11.90 3.50
N HIS A 61 -2.77 -12.43 4.10
CA HIS A 61 -2.65 -12.49 5.55
C HIS A 61 -2.33 -11.09 6.14
N LYS A 62 -2.75 -10.84 7.38
CA LYS A 62 -2.69 -9.50 7.99
C LYS A 62 -1.29 -8.89 8.06
N ASP A 63 -0.27 -9.70 8.33
CA ASP A 63 1.12 -9.24 8.47
C ASP A 63 1.69 -8.79 7.11
N LYS A 64 1.44 -9.59 6.07
CA LYS A 64 1.73 -9.30 4.67
C LYS A 64 0.99 -8.04 4.22
N PHE A 65 -0.27 -7.89 4.60
CA PHE A 65 -1.04 -6.67 4.31
C PHE A 65 -0.42 -5.42 4.95
N GLU A 66 -0.07 -5.46 6.23
CA GLU A 66 0.56 -4.33 6.92
C GLU A 66 1.90 -3.93 6.29
N ASN A 67 2.69 -4.91 5.85
CA ASN A 67 3.94 -4.66 5.14
C ASN A 67 3.69 -3.98 3.79
N LEU A 68 2.77 -4.52 2.97
CA LEU A 68 2.43 -3.90 1.67
C LEU A 68 1.86 -2.50 1.83
N LYS A 69 1.04 -2.27 2.87
CA LYS A 69 0.52 -0.93 3.16
C LYS A 69 1.65 0.06 3.39
N LYS A 70 2.63 -0.27 4.24
CA LYS A 70 3.77 0.60 4.52
C LYS A 70 4.61 0.86 3.27
N ILE A 71 4.80 -0.15 2.43
CA ILE A 71 5.50 -0.01 1.15
C ILE A 71 4.70 0.90 0.21
N TYR A 72 3.39 0.69 0.07
CA TYR A 72 2.50 1.54 -0.72
C TYR A 72 2.61 3.01 -0.27
N GLU A 73 2.44 3.29 1.02
CA GLU A 73 2.56 4.66 1.55
C GLU A 73 3.94 5.27 1.29
N TYR A 74 5.00 4.48 1.39
CA TYR A 74 6.35 4.95 1.07
C TYR A 74 6.52 5.29 -0.41
N LEU A 75 5.97 4.49 -1.31
CA LEU A 75 6.01 4.72 -2.76
C LEU A 75 5.18 5.94 -3.17
N GLU A 76 3.95 6.06 -2.66
CA GLU A 76 3.08 7.22 -2.92
C GLU A 76 3.70 8.54 -2.43
N ASN A 77 4.42 8.49 -1.30
CA ASN A 77 5.08 9.67 -0.75
C ASN A 77 6.50 9.91 -1.32
N TYR A 78 7.00 9.05 -2.20
CA TYR A 78 8.42 9.05 -2.59
C TYR A 78 8.85 10.38 -3.22
N GLU A 79 8.04 10.96 -4.10
CA GLU A 79 8.35 12.26 -4.72
C GLU A 79 8.48 13.36 -3.64
N GLY A 80 7.53 13.44 -2.71
CA GLY A 80 7.58 14.38 -1.61
C GLY A 80 8.78 14.14 -0.69
N ILE A 81 9.15 12.88 -0.49
CA ILE A 81 10.33 12.51 0.29
C ILE A 81 11.62 12.99 -0.40
N ASP A 82 11.77 12.72 -1.69
CA ASP A 82 12.95 13.12 -2.49
C ASP A 82 13.10 14.64 -2.55
N LEU A 83 12.01 15.36 -2.82
CA LEU A 83 12.00 16.83 -2.81
C LEU A 83 12.42 17.40 -1.46
N LYS A 84 11.89 16.83 -0.36
CA LYS A 84 12.21 17.27 1.00
C LYS A 84 13.66 17.00 1.39
N ILE A 85 14.22 15.88 0.95
CA ILE A 85 15.63 15.53 1.18
C ILE A 85 16.57 16.45 0.39
N ARG A 86 16.23 16.81 -0.85
CA ARG A 86 17.04 17.69 -1.71
C ARG A 86 16.91 19.16 -1.36
N SER A 87 15.84 19.56 -0.68
CA SER A 87 15.57 20.96 -0.34
C SER A 87 16.54 21.48 0.72
N PRO A 88 17.33 22.54 0.42
CA PRO A 88 18.20 23.15 1.40
C PRO A 88 17.38 23.72 2.56
N ASN A 89 17.91 23.61 3.78
CA ASN A 89 17.30 24.11 5.02
C ASN A 89 16.02 23.40 5.49
N THR A 90 15.65 22.26 4.91
CA THR A 90 14.55 21.46 5.47
C THR A 90 15.05 20.64 6.67
N PRO A 91 14.47 20.80 7.88
CA PRO A 91 14.91 20.03 9.03
C PRO A 91 14.59 18.55 8.86
N CYS A 92 15.63 17.72 8.87
CA CYS A 92 15.52 16.27 8.98
C CYS A 92 15.32 15.92 10.45
N THR A 93 14.06 15.87 10.88
CA THR A 93 13.72 15.46 12.25
C THR A 93 14.04 13.98 12.47
N ALA A 94 14.30 13.58 13.71
CA ALA A 94 14.55 12.17 14.03
C ALA A 94 13.40 11.25 13.58
N ALA A 95 12.14 11.68 13.77
CA ALA A 95 10.97 10.95 13.32
C ALA A 95 10.90 10.82 11.79
N TYR A 96 11.27 11.87 11.05
CA TYR A 96 11.28 11.82 9.59
C TYR A 96 12.38 10.87 9.07
N LYS A 97 13.58 10.95 9.66
CA LYS A 97 14.67 10.01 9.37
C LYS A 97 14.24 8.56 9.63
N GLU A 98 13.61 8.31 10.77
CA GLU A 98 13.11 6.98 11.15
C GLU A 98 12.08 6.46 10.16
N TYR A 99 11.11 7.28 9.78
CA TYR A 99 10.10 6.93 8.79
C TYR A 99 10.73 6.54 7.44
N VAL A 100 11.62 7.37 6.89
CA VAL A 100 12.26 7.11 5.59
C VAL A 100 13.14 5.86 5.67
N THR A 101 13.95 5.73 6.71
CA THR A 101 14.89 4.61 6.87
C THR A 101 14.14 3.29 7.03
N SER A 102 13.19 3.21 7.96
CA SER A 102 12.44 1.98 8.23
C SER A 102 11.61 1.54 7.03
N SER A 103 10.95 2.47 6.34
CA SER A 103 10.16 2.17 5.13
C SER A 103 11.02 1.70 3.98
N HIS A 104 12.17 2.35 3.75
CA HIS A 104 13.12 1.94 2.71
C HIS A 104 13.72 0.56 3.01
N THR A 105 14.11 0.30 4.26
CA THR A 105 14.61 -1.01 4.69
C THR A 105 13.55 -2.10 4.50
N LEU A 106 12.29 -1.83 4.86
CA LEU A 106 11.18 -2.75 4.63
C LEU A 106 11.02 -3.05 3.13
N TYR A 107 10.98 -2.01 2.29
CA TYR A 107 10.88 -2.19 0.85
C TYR A 107 12.01 -3.07 0.28
N LEU A 108 13.25 -2.82 0.66
CA LEU A 108 14.39 -3.64 0.20
C LEU A 108 14.27 -5.09 0.65
N ARG A 109 13.90 -5.32 1.92
CA ARG A 109 13.68 -6.67 2.47
C ARG A 109 12.60 -7.42 1.71
N GLU A 110 11.43 -6.81 1.51
CA GLU A 110 10.32 -7.47 0.82
C GLU A 110 10.64 -7.69 -0.67
N LYS A 111 11.34 -6.74 -1.31
CA LYS A 111 11.83 -6.90 -2.68
C LYS A 111 12.81 -8.06 -2.82
N GLU A 112 13.76 -8.19 -1.90
CA GLU A 112 14.70 -9.31 -1.88
C GLU A 112 13.98 -10.64 -1.62
N LEU A 113 13.03 -10.66 -0.68
CA LEU A 113 12.21 -11.83 -0.39
C LEU A 113 11.46 -12.31 -1.62
N CYS A 114 10.91 -11.38 -2.40
CA CYS A 114 10.15 -11.68 -3.61
C CYS A 114 11.02 -11.95 -4.84
N ASN A 115 12.34 -11.76 -4.74
CA ASN A 115 13.25 -12.07 -5.84
C ASN A 115 13.23 -13.58 -6.14
N ASN A 116 12.82 -13.94 -7.36
CA ASN A 116 12.61 -15.32 -7.81
C ASN A 116 11.51 -16.12 -7.08
N ARG A 117 10.59 -15.47 -6.34
CA ARG A 117 9.43 -16.12 -5.70
C ARG A 117 8.11 -15.78 -6.38
N TYR A 118 8.09 -15.83 -7.71
CA TYR A 118 6.94 -15.47 -8.55
C TYR A 118 5.71 -16.39 -8.40
N LEU A 119 5.85 -17.51 -7.66
CA LEU A 119 4.75 -18.41 -7.31
C LEU A 119 4.16 -18.14 -5.92
N ASP A 120 4.78 -17.28 -5.10
CA ASP A 120 4.17 -16.86 -3.83
C ASP A 120 3.14 -15.77 -4.13
N ASP A 121 1.88 -16.01 -3.76
CA ASP A 121 0.76 -15.09 -3.96
C ASP A 121 1.06 -13.67 -3.43
N TYR A 122 1.90 -13.55 -2.41
CA TYR A 122 2.31 -12.26 -1.86
C TYR A 122 3.30 -11.47 -2.72
N CYS A 123 4.09 -12.17 -3.53
CA CYS A 123 5.20 -11.62 -4.31
C CYS A 123 4.86 -11.39 -5.78
N ARG A 124 3.58 -11.47 -6.11
CA ARG A 124 3.07 -11.53 -7.47
C ARG A 124 2.62 -10.17 -7.99
#